data_AF-A0A7J7KSZ0-F1
#
_entry.id   AF-A0A7J7KSZ0-F1
#
_cell.length_a   1.000
_cell.length_b   1.000
_cell.length_c   1.000
_cell.angle_alpha   90.00
_cell.angle_beta   90.00
_cell.angle_gamma   90.00
#
_symmetry.space_group_name_H-M   'P 1'
#
loop_
_entity.id
_entity.type
_entity.pdbx_description
1 polymer ?
#
loop_
_entity_poly.entity_id
_entity_poly.type
_entity_poly.pdbx_seq_one_letter_code
_entity_poly.pdbx_strand_id
1 'polypeptide(L)'
;MAGNTEDDAFQLHPTNGQLTLRRALSKQDGRQFDLTIMVSDGGLNDTAHVYIDLLDYNDYKPNSLETTMLKLFQKLQQWARLS
;
A
#
# COMPACT_ATOMS: atom_id res chain seq x y z
N MET A 1 15.14 14.29 -10.44
CA MET A 1 13.72 14.05 -10.09
C MET A 1 13.73 13.16 -8.87
N ALA A 2 13.27 13.68 -7.73
CA ALA A 2 13.19 12.91 -6.50
C ALA A 2 11.71 12.63 -6.23
N GLY A 3 11.36 11.34 -6.16
CA GLY A 3 10.21 10.86 -5.42
C GLY A 3 10.73 10.31 -4.10
N ASN A 4 9.99 10.52 -3.01
CA ASN A 4 10.39 10.25 -1.64
C ASN A 4 11.12 8.89 -1.44
N THR A 5 12.16 8.94 -0.59
CA THR A 5 13.23 7.97 -0.31
C THR A 5 12.91 6.93 0.76
N GLU A 6 11.64 6.70 1.10
CA GLU A 6 11.31 5.58 1.99
C GLU A 6 11.54 4.27 1.22
N ASP A 7 12.67 3.62 1.52
CA ASP A 7 13.14 2.33 1.01
C ASP A 7 13.30 2.16 -0.51
N ASP A 8 13.46 3.25 -1.27
CA ASP A 8 13.63 3.22 -2.74
C ASP A 8 12.54 2.37 -3.42
N ALA A 9 11.31 2.42 -2.90
CA ALA A 9 10.22 1.59 -3.40
C ALA A 9 9.65 2.09 -4.73
N PHE A 10 9.74 3.39 -4.99
CA PHE A 10 9.15 4.06 -6.16
C PHE A 10 10.22 4.66 -7.07
N GLN A 11 9.93 4.69 -8.37
CA GLN A 11 10.72 5.42 -9.35
C GLN A 11 9.82 6.22 -10.29
N LEU A 12 10.29 7.42 -10.64
CA LEU A 12 9.64 8.28 -11.60
C LEU A 12 10.48 8.32 -12.89
N HIS A 13 9.85 8.02 -14.01
CA HIS A 13 10.51 8.10 -15.31
C HIS A 13 10.73 9.58 -15.70
N PRO A 14 11.96 9.96 -16.09
CA PRO A 14 12.37 11.36 -16.07
C PRO A 14 11.77 12.23 -17.18
N THR A 15 11.18 11.65 -18.23
CA THR A 15 10.66 12.46 -19.36
C THR A 15 9.15 12.38 -19.53
N ASN A 16 8.51 11.34 -19.03
CA ASN A 16 7.06 11.12 -19.20
C ASN A 16 6.30 11.08 -17.86
N GLY A 17 7.01 11.20 -16.72
CA GLY A 17 6.40 11.21 -15.40
C GLY A 17 5.79 9.89 -14.96
N GLN A 18 6.12 8.77 -15.61
CA GLN A 18 5.57 7.47 -15.21
C GLN A 18 6.12 7.04 -13.85
N LEU A 19 5.23 6.93 -12.85
CA LEU A 19 5.53 6.41 -11.53
C LEU A 19 5.39 4.89 -11.52
N THR A 20 6.44 4.17 -11.12
CA THR A 20 6.46 2.70 -11.05
C THR A 20 7.12 2.21 -9.76
N LEU A 21 6.90 0.93 -9.43
CA LEU A 21 7.57 0.28 -8.32
C LEU A 21 8.94 -0.25 -8.74
N ARG A 22 9.95 -0.06 -7.88
CA ARG A 22 11.30 -0.68 -8.01
C ARG A 22 11.35 -2.09 -7.41
N ARG A 23 10.49 -2.35 -6.42
CA ARG A 23 10.36 -3.64 -5.73
C ARG A 23 8.91 -3.92 -5.37
N ALA A 24 8.61 -5.17 -5.04
CA ALA A 24 7.30 -5.50 -4.46
C ALA A 24 7.11 -4.80 -3.12
N LEU A 25 5.89 -4.32 -2.88
CA LEU A 25 5.44 -3.80 -1.59
C LEU A 25 4.73 -4.89 -0.80
N SER A 26 4.91 -4.84 0.51
CA SER A 26 4.29 -5.70 1.50
C SER A 26 3.61 -4.85 2.58
N LYS A 27 2.73 -5.47 3.37
CA LYS A 27 2.08 -4.81 4.52
C LYS A 27 3.07 -4.23 5.54
N GLN A 28 4.28 -4.78 5.60
CA GLN A 28 5.32 -4.35 6.54
C GLN A 28 5.99 -3.05 6.09
N ASP A 29 5.90 -2.71 4.80
CA ASP A 29 6.44 -1.47 4.23
C ASP A 29 5.54 -0.25 4.49
N GLY A 30 4.38 -0.45 5.09
CA GLY A 30 3.37 0.59 5.30
C GLY A 30 2.19 0.47 4.34
N ARG A 31 1.08 1.10 4.72
CA ARG A 31 -0.18 1.12 3.95
C ARG A 31 -0.41 2.41 3.17
N GLN A 32 0.32 3.46 3.51
CA GLN A 32 0.14 4.79 2.94
C GLN A 32 1.50 5.37 2.65
N PHE A 33 1.66 5.93 1.45
CA PHE A 33 2.88 6.59 1.02
C PHE A 33 2.53 7.99 0.55
N ASP A 34 3.24 8.99 1.07
CA ASP A 34 3.17 10.39 0.62
C ASP A 34 4.46 10.72 -0.13
N LEU A 35 4.34 10.84 -1.45
CA LEU A 35 5.45 11.15 -2.32
C LEU A 35 5.39 12.62 -2.72
N THR A 36 6.44 13.37 -2.38
CA THR A 36 6.71 14.66 -3.02
C THR A 36 7.45 14.43 -4.33
N ILE A 37 6.87 14.88 -5.44
CA ILE A 37 7.46 14.82 -6.78
C ILE A 37 7.91 16.22 -7.18
N MET A 38 9.13 16.34 -7.69
CA MET A 38 9.65 17.59 -8.25
C MET A 38 10.00 17.43 -9.74
N VAL A 39 9.51 18.36 -10.54
CA VAL A 39 9.82 18.50 -11.97
C VAL A 39 10.61 19.80 -12.18
N SER A 40 11.54 19.79 -13.14
CA SER A 40 12.35 20.95 -13.51
C SER A 40 12.47 21.04 -15.02
N ASP A 41 12.42 22.25 -15.56
CA ASP A 41 12.76 22.54 -16.96
C ASP A 41 14.23 22.99 -17.14
N GLY A 42 15.03 22.95 -16.06
CA GLY A 42 16.41 23.41 -16.03
C GLY A 42 16.60 24.85 -15.54
N GLY A 43 15.52 25.63 -15.41
CA GLY A 43 15.54 26.97 -14.81
C GLY A 43 14.56 27.12 -13.64
N LEU A 44 13.34 26.61 -13.82
CA LEU A 44 12.27 26.61 -12.83
C LEU A 44 11.97 25.19 -12.35
N ASN A 45 11.47 25.11 -11.12
CA ASN A 45 11.03 23.87 -10.50
C ASN A 45 9.58 24.01 -10.06
N ASP A 46 8.85 22.91 -10.14
CA ASP A 46 7.51 22.77 -9.58
C ASP A 46 7.40 21.46 -8.80
N THR A 47 6.47 21.41 -7.84
CA THR A 47 6.29 20.29 -6.92
C THR A 47 4.84 19.85 -6.82
N ALA A 48 4.62 18.54 -6.74
CA ALA A 48 3.31 17.93 -6.54
C ALA A 48 3.36 16.82 -5.48
N HIS A 49 2.25 16.64 -4.75
CA HIS A 49 2.08 15.55 -3.78
C HIS A 49 1.28 14.40 -4.41
N VAL A 50 1.74 13.16 -4.19
CA VAL A 50 1.07 11.93 -4.62
C VAL A 50 0.86 11.05 -3.39
N TYR A 51 -0.41 10.85 -3.05
CA TYR A 51 -0.83 9.96 -1.96
C TYR A 51 -1.19 8.59 -2.53
N ILE A 52 -0.56 7.54 -2.00
CA ILE A 52 -0.75 6.15 -2.46
C ILE A 52 -1.21 5.31 -1.28
N ASP A 53 -2.38 4.69 -1.42
CA ASP A 53 -2.88 3.69 -0.48
C ASP A 53 -2.62 2.27 -1.03
N LEU A 54 -1.89 1.46 -0.27
CA LEU A 54 -1.69 0.04 -0.57
C LEU A 54 -2.92 -0.75 -0.11
N LEU A 55 -3.68 -1.25 -1.08
CA LEU A 55 -4.88 -2.03 -0.84
C LEU A 55 -4.55 -3.52 -0.72
N ASP A 56 -5.17 -4.20 0.24
CA ASP A 56 -5.05 -5.65 0.31
C ASP A 56 -5.91 -6.27 -0.79
N TYR A 57 -5.35 -7.24 -1.53
CA TYR A 57 -6.11 -8.01 -2.51
C TYR A 57 -7.37 -8.67 -1.90
N ASN A 58 -7.35 -8.93 -0.58
CA ASN A 58 -8.47 -9.50 0.15
C ASN A 58 -9.53 -8.48 0.59
N ASP A 59 -9.29 -7.17 0.48
CA ASP A 59 -10.27 -6.12 0.76
C ASP A 59 -11.29 -5.97 -0.39
N TYR A 60 -10.98 -6.53 -1.56
CA TYR A 60 -11.90 -6.64 -2.71
C TYR A 60 -12.67 -7.96 -2.77
N LYS A 61 -12.41 -8.90 -1.85
CA LYS A 61 -13.16 -10.17 -1.77
C LYS A 61 -14.18 -10.08 -0.64
N PRO A 62 -15.44 -10.52 -0.85
CA PRO A 62 -16.42 -10.54 0.23
C PRO A 62 -15.88 -11.44 1.34
N ASN A 63 -15.55 -10.83 2.49
CA ASN A 63 -15.10 -11.43 3.75
C ASN A 63 -14.63 -12.89 3.60
N SER A 64 -13.36 -13.05 3.26
CA SER A 64 -12.74 -14.34 2.96
C SER A 64 -13.02 -15.39 4.04
N LEU A 65 -13.03 -16.66 3.63
CA LEU A 65 -13.28 -17.84 4.47
C LEU A 65 -12.47 -17.85 5.78
N GLU A 66 -11.33 -17.17 5.86
CA GLU A 66 -10.58 -16.98 7.12
C GLU A 66 -11.43 -16.29 8.20
N THR A 67 -12.16 -15.23 7.88
CA THR A 67 -13.04 -14.54 8.84
C THR A 67 -14.18 -15.46 9.27
N THR A 68 -14.70 -16.27 8.35
CA THR A 68 -15.77 -17.25 8.63
C THR A 68 -15.26 -18.40 9.50
N MET A 69 -14.07 -18.93 9.21
CA MET A 69 -13.44 -20.02 9.96
C MET A 69 -13.01 -19.55 11.36
N LEU A 70 -12.48 -18.34 11.49
CA LEU A 70 -12.14 -17.77 12.79
C LEU A 70 -13.39 -17.58 13.66
N LYS A 71 -14.50 -17.09 13.07
CA LYS A 71 -15.79 -16.97 13.75
C LYS A 71 -16.37 -18.33 14.16
N LEU A 72 -16.28 -19.34 13.29
CA LEU A 72 -16.72 -20.70 13.59
C LEU A 72 -15.89 -21.33 14.71
N PHE A 73 -14.57 -21.19 14.67
CA PHE A 73 -13.68 -21.69 15.71
C PHE A 73 -13.98 -21.03 17.06
N GLN A 74 -14.14 -19.70 17.09
CA GLN A 74 -14.53 -18.97 18.30
C GLN A 74 -15.88 -19.43 18.85
N LYS A 75 -16.87 -19.65 17.98
CA LYS A 75 -18.20 -20.15 18.37
C LYS A 75 -18.13 -21.56 18.97
N LEU A 76 -17.33 -22.45 18.41
CA LEU A 76 -17.11 -23.80 18.95
C LEU A 76 -16.38 -23.77 20.30
N GLN A 77 -15.37 -22.92 20.45
CA GLN A 77 -14.66 -22.72 21.73
C GLN A 77 -15.59 -22.18 22.82
N GLN A 78 -16.56 -21.34 22.48
CA GLN A 78 -17.57 -20.85 23.42
C GLN A 78 -18.53 -21.95 23.86
N TRP A 79 -18.99 -22.80 22.94
CA TRP A 79 -19.88 -23.92 23.27
C TRP A 79 -19.21 -24.97 24.16
N ALA A 80 -17.93 -25.27 23.90
CA ALA A 80 -17.15 -26.20 24.72
C ALA A 80 -16.88 -25.70 26.16
N ARG A 81 -17.02 -24.39 26.42
CA ARG A 81 -16.93 -23.83 27.78
C ARG A 81 -18.25 -23.81 28.54
N LEU A 82 -19.37 -24.06 27.86
CA LEU A 82 -20.73 -24.02 28.42
C LEU A 82 -21.34 -25.41 28.61
N SER A 83 -20.57 -26.47 28.33
CA SER A 83 -20.88 -27.89 28.57
C SER A 83 -19.96 -28.47 29.64
#